data_AF-A0A7W0Y504-F1
#
_entry.id   AF-A0A7W0Y504-F1
#
_cell.length_a   1.000
_cell.length_b   1.000
_cell.length_c   1.000
_cell.angle_alpha   90.00
_cell.angle_beta   90.00
_cell.angle_gamma   90.00
#
_symmetry.space_group_name_H-M   'P 1'
#
loop_
_entity.id
_entity.type
_entity.pdbx_description
1 polymer ?
#
loop_
_entity_poly.entity_id
_entity_poly.type
_entity_poly.pdbx_seq_one_letter_code
_entity_poly.pdbx_strand_id
1 'polypeptide(L)'
;MKRVPCVSQPTFDITGSSKAIDTLVRERISAGKPLYVVDEALLLRLRPDVVITQTHCEVCAVSPANLGGDELCRKQVAALSTGTLAGIVDSFRQIASVIGRDVEPLIARIDARLADIERQLAGRLRPTIVCLEWIEPIFNMGNWGPELVARA
;
A
#
# COMPACT_ATOMS: atom_id res chain seq x y z
N MET A 1 -1.17 -15.01 -15.57
CA MET A 1 -1.85 -14.03 -14.70
C MET A 1 -3.24 -13.79 -15.27
N LYS A 2 -4.32 -13.98 -14.50
CA LYS A 2 -5.68 -13.62 -14.97
C LYS A 2 -5.79 -12.08 -14.94
N ARG A 3 -6.23 -11.48 -16.03
CA ARG A 3 -6.50 -10.03 -16.10
C ARG A 3 -7.82 -9.78 -15.39
N VAL A 4 -7.79 -9.10 -14.26
CA VAL A 4 -8.99 -8.69 -13.51
C VAL A 4 -9.40 -7.26 -13.91
N PRO A 5 -10.69 -6.91 -13.85
CA PRO A 5 -11.15 -5.55 -14.13
C PRO A 5 -10.52 -4.53 -13.17
N CYS A 6 -10.16 -3.36 -13.69
CA CYS A 6 -9.75 -2.22 -12.86
C CYS A 6 -11.01 -1.45 -12.45
N VAL A 7 -11.19 -1.22 -11.15
CA VAL A 7 -12.35 -0.50 -10.57
C VAL A 7 -11.97 0.83 -9.94
N SER A 8 -10.71 1.26 -10.05
CA SER A 8 -10.22 2.51 -9.47
C SER A 8 -9.33 3.23 -10.44
N GLN A 9 -9.41 4.55 -10.49
CA GLN A 9 -8.55 5.38 -11.34
C GLN A 9 -8.25 6.72 -10.67
N PRO A 10 -7.11 7.37 -10.99
CA PRO A 10 -6.84 8.72 -10.54
C PRO A 10 -7.87 9.70 -11.10
N THR A 11 -8.17 10.76 -10.37
CA THR A 11 -9.10 11.84 -10.80
C THR A 11 -8.41 12.91 -11.65
N PHE A 12 -7.18 12.65 -12.08
CA PHE A 12 -6.34 13.61 -12.77
C PHE A 12 -5.26 12.92 -13.60
N ASP A 13 -4.69 13.70 -14.51
CA ASP A 13 -3.57 13.24 -15.32
C ASP A 13 -2.35 13.01 -14.42
N ILE A 14 -1.93 11.75 -14.34
CA ILE A 14 -0.72 11.33 -13.63
C ILE A 14 0.49 11.25 -14.56
N THR A 15 0.33 11.66 -15.82
CA THR A 15 1.45 11.83 -16.74
C THR A 15 2.05 13.22 -16.51
N GLY A 16 3.34 13.27 -16.21
CA GLY A 16 4.01 14.54 -15.89
C GLY A 16 5.25 14.36 -15.04
N SER A 17 5.90 15.48 -14.73
CA SER A 17 7.01 15.50 -13.77
C SER A 17 6.50 15.30 -12.35
N SER A 18 7.39 14.83 -11.46
CA SER A 18 7.08 14.69 -10.03
C SER A 18 6.58 16.00 -9.41
N LYS A 19 7.10 17.15 -9.85
CA LYS A 19 6.63 18.48 -9.42
C LYS A 19 5.23 18.81 -9.89
N ALA A 20 4.92 18.53 -11.15
CA ALA A 20 3.58 18.76 -11.69
C ALA A 20 2.55 17.91 -10.94
N ILE A 21 2.89 16.64 -10.71
CA ILE A 21 2.05 15.72 -9.93
C ILE A 21 1.90 16.18 -8.48
N ASP A 22 3.00 16.54 -7.78
CA ASP A 22 2.95 17.03 -6.40
C ASP A 22 2.08 18.29 -6.27
N THR A 23 2.20 19.22 -7.21
CA THR A 23 1.37 20.43 -7.27
C THR A 23 -0.11 20.07 -7.36
N LEU A 24 -0.48 19.20 -8.31
CA LEU A 24 -1.86 18.75 -8.52
C LEU A 24 -2.43 17.96 -7.33
N VAL A 25 -1.60 17.16 -6.67
CA VAL A 25 -1.97 16.41 -5.46
C VAL A 25 -2.27 17.39 -4.33
N ARG A 26 -1.38 18.35 -4.06
CA ARG A 26 -1.56 19.36 -3.01
C ARG A 26 -2.79 20.22 -3.25
N GLU A 27 -3.01 20.67 -4.48
CA GLU A 27 -4.20 21.45 -4.86
C GLU A 27 -5.50 20.67 -4.63
N ARG A 28 -5.50 19.37 -4.90
CA ARG A 28 -6.69 18.53 -4.65
C ARG A 28 -6.96 18.33 -3.18
N ILE A 29 -5.92 18.02 -2.40
CA ILE A 29 -6.04 17.83 -0.96
C ILE A 29 -6.53 19.12 -0.29
N SER A 30 -5.95 20.27 -0.63
CA SER A 30 -6.36 21.56 -0.06
C SER A 30 -7.79 21.95 -0.44
N ALA A 31 -8.26 21.52 -1.62
CA ALA A 31 -9.63 21.70 -2.08
C ALA A 31 -10.61 20.62 -1.59
N GLY A 32 -10.17 19.64 -0.78
CA GLY A 32 -10.99 18.51 -0.35
C GLY A 32 -11.47 17.61 -1.49
N LYS A 33 -10.76 17.60 -2.62
CA LYS A 33 -11.10 16.80 -3.80
C LYS A 33 -10.42 15.42 -3.71
N PRO A 34 -11.11 14.33 -4.05
CA PRO A 34 -10.53 12.99 -3.99
C PRO A 34 -9.43 12.81 -5.05
N LEU A 35 -8.38 12.07 -4.70
CA LEU A 35 -7.30 11.70 -5.63
C LEU A 35 -7.65 10.48 -6.50
N TYR A 36 -8.54 9.63 -6.01
CA TYR A 36 -9.02 8.44 -6.69
C TYR A 36 -10.55 8.44 -6.77
N VAL A 37 -11.08 7.85 -7.82
CA VAL A 37 -12.50 7.48 -7.94
C VAL A 37 -12.61 5.96 -8.08
N VAL A 38 -13.62 5.38 -7.44
CA VAL A 38 -13.95 3.96 -7.53
C VAL A 38 -15.21 3.80 -8.37
N ASP A 39 -15.20 2.89 -9.35
CA ASP A 39 -16.39 2.47 -10.08
C ASP A 39 -17.20 1.51 -9.19
N GLU A 40 -18.03 2.11 -8.33
CA GLU A 40 -18.88 1.39 -7.38
C GLU A 40 -19.90 0.49 -8.09
N ALA A 41 -20.44 0.93 -9.23
CA ALA A 41 -21.40 0.14 -9.99
C ALA A 41 -20.76 -1.16 -10.51
N LEU A 42 -19.54 -1.08 -11.03
CA LEU A 42 -18.78 -2.25 -11.42
C LEU A 42 -18.39 -3.09 -10.20
N LEU A 43 -17.94 -2.47 -9.11
CA LEU A 43 -17.55 -3.18 -7.88
C LEU A 43 -18.73 -3.98 -7.29
N LEU A 44 -19.94 -3.41 -7.25
CA LEU A 44 -21.16 -4.09 -6.82
C LEU A 44 -21.52 -5.25 -7.76
N ARG A 45 -21.42 -5.06 -9.09
CA ARG A 45 -21.66 -6.12 -10.08
C ARG A 45 -20.67 -7.27 -9.97
N LEU A 46 -19.42 -7.00 -9.60
CA LEU A 46 -18.39 -8.02 -9.37
C LEU A 46 -18.66 -8.85 -8.12
N ARG A 47 -19.49 -8.34 -7.19
CA ARG A 47 -19.88 -9.00 -5.94
C ARG A 47 -18.66 -9.57 -5.19
N PRO A 48 -17.65 -8.76 -4.84
CA PRO A 48 -16.53 -9.24 -4.05
C PRO A 48 -17.01 -9.75 -2.69
N ASP A 49 -16.44 -10.82 -2.18
CA ASP A 49 -16.70 -11.29 -0.80
C ASP A 49 -15.96 -10.42 0.24
N VAL A 50 -14.79 -9.90 -0.15
CA VAL A 50 -13.89 -9.11 0.69
C VAL A 50 -13.39 -7.89 -0.09
N VAL A 51 -13.29 -6.74 0.58
CA VAL A 51 -12.67 -5.54 0.04
C VAL A 51 -11.48 -5.17 0.92
N ILE A 52 -10.30 -5.01 0.32
CA ILE A 52 -9.09 -4.61 1.06
C ILE A 52 -8.76 -3.18 0.62
N THR A 53 -8.67 -2.27 1.60
CA THR A 53 -8.30 -0.87 1.41
C THR A 53 -7.07 -0.55 2.24
N GLN A 54 -6.50 0.64 2.06
CA GLN A 54 -5.35 1.09 2.83
C GLN A 54 -5.62 2.47 3.42
N THR A 55 -5.17 2.66 4.66
CA THR A 55 -5.21 3.95 5.37
C THR A 55 -3.81 4.44 5.74
N HIS A 56 -2.78 3.68 5.38
CA HIS A 56 -1.37 4.00 5.66
C HIS A 56 -0.91 5.35 5.10
N CYS A 57 -1.37 5.68 3.90
CA CYS A 57 -1.00 6.90 3.19
C CYS A 57 -2.24 7.50 2.55
N GLU A 58 -2.59 8.72 2.95
CA GLU A 58 -3.78 9.44 2.47
C GLU A 58 -3.77 9.72 0.96
N VAL A 59 -2.60 9.61 0.33
CA VAL A 59 -2.42 9.92 -1.11
C VAL A 59 -2.06 8.73 -1.99
N CYS A 60 -1.71 7.58 -1.41
CA CYS A 60 -1.08 6.49 -2.15
C CYS A 60 -2.06 5.39 -2.57
N ALA A 61 -3.25 5.35 -1.97
CA ALA A 61 -4.17 4.25 -2.14
C ALA A 61 -5.62 4.67 -1.92
N VAL A 62 -6.53 3.80 -2.38
CA VAL A 62 -7.96 3.90 -2.09
C VAL A 62 -8.18 3.56 -0.61
N SER A 63 -8.70 4.54 0.13
CA SER A 63 -9.10 4.41 1.53
C SER A 63 -10.56 3.97 1.66
N PRO A 64 -11.02 3.53 2.85
CA PRO A 64 -12.44 3.29 3.10
C PRO A 64 -13.33 4.48 2.76
N ALA A 65 -12.84 5.72 2.95
CA ALA A 65 -13.60 6.94 2.66
C ALA A 65 -13.84 7.16 1.15
N ASN A 66 -13.11 6.44 0.28
CA ASN A 66 -13.33 6.48 -1.16
C ASN A 66 -14.39 5.48 -1.63
N LEU A 67 -14.89 4.62 -0.75
CA LEU A 67 -15.99 3.70 -1.03
C LEU A 67 -17.31 4.37 -0.59
N GLY A 68 -18.19 4.68 -1.53
CA GLY A 68 -19.57 5.08 -1.24
C GLY A 68 -20.47 3.88 -0.94
N GLY A 69 -21.57 4.16 -0.25
CA GLY A 69 -22.68 3.22 -0.04
C GLY A 69 -22.50 2.24 1.12
N ASP A 70 -23.53 2.15 1.97
CA ASP A 70 -23.59 1.23 3.12
C ASP A 70 -23.36 -0.24 2.72
N GLU A 71 -23.69 -0.63 1.49
CA GLU A 71 -23.57 -2.01 1.02
C GLU A 71 -22.10 -2.47 0.90
N LEU A 72 -21.20 -1.60 0.43
CA LEU A 72 -19.76 -1.91 0.36
C LEU A 72 -19.14 -1.89 1.76
N CYS A 73 -19.61 -1.01 2.65
CA CYS A 73 -19.22 -0.95 4.06
C CYS A 73 -19.67 -2.18 4.87
N ARG A 74 -20.77 -2.84 4.46
CA ARG A 74 -21.25 -4.10 5.06
C ARG A 74 -20.41 -5.32 4.68
N LYS A 75 -19.55 -5.22 3.67
CA LYS A 75 -18.56 -6.26 3.35
C LYS A 75 -17.39 -6.16 4.32
N GLN A 76 -16.63 -7.24 4.47
CA GLN A 76 -15.45 -7.19 5.33
C GLN A 76 -14.40 -6.28 4.68
N VAL A 77 -14.31 -5.04 5.16
CA VAL A 77 -13.32 -4.06 4.74
C VAL A 77 -12.09 -4.20 5.64
N ALA A 78 -11.00 -4.73 5.09
CA ALA A 78 -9.71 -4.72 5.77
C ALA A 78 -8.98 -3.42 5.41
N ALA A 79 -8.94 -2.47 6.34
CA ALA A 79 -8.18 -1.23 6.19
C ALA A 79 -6.77 -1.42 6.78
N LEU A 80 -5.77 -1.55 5.91
CA LEU A 80 -4.40 -1.83 6.32
C LEU A 80 -3.62 -0.52 6.52
N SER A 81 -2.93 -0.41 7.65
CA SER A 81 -1.98 0.65 7.94
C SER A 81 -0.69 0.02 8.48
N THR A 82 0.41 0.16 7.73
CA THR A 82 1.69 -0.51 8.07
C THR A 82 2.89 0.35 7.73
N GLY A 83 3.49 0.92 8.78
CA GLY A 83 4.75 1.65 8.67
C GLY A 83 6.00 0.80 8.84
N THR A 84 5.88 -0.50 9.17
CA THR A 84 7.03 -1.35 9.55
C THR A 84 6.95 -2.72 8.85
N LEU A 85 8.06 -3.44 8.74
CA LEU A 85 8.08 -4.80 8.21
C LEU A 85 7.23 -5.75 9.06
N ALA A 86 7.30 -5.60 10.39
CA ALA A 86 6.44 -6.35 11.31
C ALA A 86 4.95 -6.08 11.03
N GLY A 87 4.58 -4.81 10.83
CA GLY A 87 3.21 -4.43 10.48
C GLY A 87 2.74 -5.04 9.16
N ILE A 88 3.61 -5.14 8.14
CA ILE A 88 3.31 -5.83 6.88
C ILE A 88 3.00 -7.31 7.13
N VAL A 89 3.82 -7.98 7.94
CA VAL A 89 3.59 -9.39 8.30
C VAL A 89 2.27 -9.56 9.05
N ASP A 90 1.97 -8.67 10.00
CA ASP A 90 0.69 -8.68 10.72
C ASP A 90 -0.50 -8.40 9.80
N SER A 91 -0.34 -7.57 8.77
CA SER A 91 -1.36 -7.38 7.74
C SER A 91 -1.64 -8.66 6.95
N PHE A 92 -0.63 -9.52 6.72
CA PHE A 92 -0.90 -10.84 6.13
C PHE A 92 -1.76 -11.70 7.06
N ARG A 93 -1.55 -11.66 8.38
CA ARG A 93 -2.42 -12.35 9.35
C ARG A 93 -3.84 -11.80 9.36
N GLN A 94 -3.99 -10.47 9.30
CA GLN A 94 -5.30 -9.83 9.21
C GLN A 94 -6.05 -10.28 7.95
N ILE A 95 -5.41 -10.18 6.79
CA ILE A 95 -6.02 -10.62 5.52
C ILE A 95 -6.37 -12.10 5.58
N ALA A 96 -5.45 -12.95 6.06
CA ALA A 96 -5.63 -14.39 6.15
C ALA A 96 -6.80 -14.80 7.05
N SER A 97 -6.98 -14.10 8.18
CA SER A 97 -8.14 -14.25 9.05
C SER A 97 -9.44 -13.93 8.30
N VAL A 98 -9.47 -12.82 7.55
CA VAL A 98 -10.62 -12.41 6.73
C VAL A 98 -10.97 -13.43 5.65
N ILE A 99 -9.96 -14.02 4.97
CA ILE A 99 -10.19 -14.97 3.87
C ILE A 99 -10.19 -16.44 4.32
N GLY A 100 -10.10 -16.72 5.62
CA GLY A 100 -10.09 -18.07 6.18
C GLY A 100 -8.92 -18.95 5.72
N ARG A 101 -7.70 -18.38 5.66
CA ARG A 101 -6.49 -19.08 5.22
C ARG A 101 -5.45 -19.16 6.33
N ASP A 102 -4.67 -20.25 6.33
CA ASP A 102 -3.45 -20.34 7.12
C ASP A 102 -2.32 -19.58 6.41
N VAL A 103 -1.73 -18.61 7.09
CA VAL A 103 -0.68 -17.73 6.59
C VAL A 103 0.69 -18.05 7.16
N GLU A 104 0.75 -18.83 8.24
CA GLU A 104 2.00 -19.07 8.97
C GLU A 104 3.08 -19.74 8.10
N PRO A 105 2.76 -20.65 7.15
CA PRO A 105 3.77 -21.15 6.20
C PRO A 105 4.35 -20.06 5.28
N LEU A 106 3.54 -19.06 4.91
CA LEU A 106 4.01 -17.92 4.11
C LEU A 106 4.92 -17.02 4.95
N ILE A 107 4.52 -16.72 6.18
CA ILE A 107 5.29 -15.87 7.11
C ILE A 107 6.62 -16.52 7.44
N ALA A 108 6.63 -17.80 7.81
CA ALA A 108 7.86 -18.54 8.10
C ALA A 108 8.84 -18.52 6.91
N ARG A 109 8.32 -18.60 5.68
CA ARG A 109 9.16 -18.49 4.46
C ARG A 109 9.71 -17.08 4.26
N ILE A 110 8.94 -16.04 4.57
CA ILE A 110 9.40 -14.65 4.52
C ILE A 110 10.50 -14.42 5.55
N ASP A 111 10.27 -14.85 6.80
CA ASP A 111 11.23 -14.71 7.90
C ASP A 111 12.53 -15.47 7.62
N ALA A 112 12.43 -16.72 7.13
CA ALA A 112 13.60 -17.50 6.74
C ALA A 112 14.41 -16.83 5.63
N ARG A 113 13.74 -16.19 4.66
CA ARG A 113 14.40 -15.47 3.57
C ARG A 113 15.08 -14.18 4.07
N LEU A 114 14.44 -13.43 4.96
CA LEU A 114 15.04 -12.23 5.56
C LEU A 114 16.27 -12.61 6.38
N ALA A 115 16.17 -13.65 7.20
CA ALA A 115 17.30 -14.16 7.98
C ALA A 115 18.45 -14.66 7.10
N ASP A 116 18.15 -15.27 5.94
CA ASP A 116 19.19 -15.70 4.99
C ASP A 116 19.93 -14.52 4.36
N ILE A 117 19.20 -13.47 3.97
CA ILE A 117 19.79 -12.23 3.45
C ILE A 117 20.70 -11.59 4.51
N GLU A 118 20.21 -11.45 5.75
CA GLU A 118 20.99 -10.90 6.87
C GLU A 118 22.28 -11.70 7.11
N ARG A 119 22.22 -13.05 7.02
CA ARG A 119 23.43 -13.90 7.12
C ARG A 119 24.41 -13.68 5.97
N GLN A 120 23.93 -13.58 4.73
CA GLN A 120 24.79 -13.36 3.57
C GLN A 120 25.48 -11.99 3.56
N LEU A 121 24.91 -11.02 4.29
CA LEU A 121 25.41 -9.65 4.39
C LEU A 121 26.29 -9.43 5.63
N ALA A 122 26.36 -10.42 6.54
CA ALA A 122 27.19 -10.36 7.72
C ALA A 122 28.66 -10.05 7.39
N GLY A 123 29.21 -9.02 8.06
CA GLY A 123 30.60 -8.60 7.88
C GLY A 123 30.89 -7.78 6.61
N ARG A 124 29.87 -7.45 5.80
CA ARG A 124 30.04 -6.55 4.66
C ARG A 124 30.07 -5.08 5.10
N LEU A 125 30.71 -4.24 4.28
CA LEU A 125 30.71 -2.80 4.49
C LEU A 125 29.28 -2.25 4.36
N ARG A 126 28.90 -1.37 5.30
CA ARG A 126 27.62 -0.68 5.32
C ARG A 126 27.80 0.77 4.87
N PRO A 127 27.55 1.07 3.59
CA PRO A 127 27.68 2.43 3.10
C PRO A 127 26.61 3.33 3.72
N THR A 128 26.90 4.62 3.81
CA THR A 128 25.88 5.62 4.13
C THR A 128 24.95 5.76 2.93
N ILE A 129 23.65 5.54 3.14
CA ILE A 129 22.63 5.58 2.08
C ILE A 129 21.60 6.66 2.42
N VAL A 130 21.15 7.38 1.39
CA VAL A 130 19.93 8.20 1.44
C VAL A 130 18.83 7.48 0.66
N CYS A 131 17.66 7.33 1.27
CA CYS A 131 16.48 6.71 0.63
C CYS A 131 15.49 7.81 0.28
N LEU A 132 15.17 7.95 -1.01
CA LEU A 132 14.23 8.95 -1.54
C LEU A 132 13.10 8.25 -2.29
N GLU A 133 11.86 8.68 -2.07
CA GLU A 133 10.67 8.15 -2.77
C GLU A 133 10.05 9.15 -3.76
N TRP A 134 10.47 10.42 -3.70
CA TRP A 134 10.05 11.47 -4.62
C TRP A 134 11.19 12.48 -4.81
N ILE A 135 11.37 12.98 -6.03
CA ILE A 135 12.56 13.76 -6.41
C ILE A 135 12.28 15.27 -6.42
N GLU A 136 11.07 15.69 -6.81
CA GLU A 136 10.69 17.11 -6.82
C GLU A 136 9.24 17.27 -6.34
N PRO A 137 9.01 17.82 -5.13
CA PRO A 137 10.01 18.11 -4.09
C PRO A 137 10.66 16.81 -3.56
N ILE A 138 11.82 16.91 -2.92
CA ILE A 138 12.47 15.73 -2.34
C ILE A 138 11.61 15.22 -1.17
N PHE A 139 11.19 13.95 -1.23
CA PHE A 139 10.62 13.23 -0.10
C PHE A 139 11.52 12.05 0.27
N ASN A 140 11.89 11.97 1.55
CA ASN A 140 12.60 10.82 2.08
C ASN A 140 11.68 9.61 2.10
N MET A 141 12.22 8.43 1.77
CA MET A 141 11.49 7.19 1.92
C MET A 141 11.29 6.90 3.41
N GLY A 142 10.04 6.91 3.86
CA GLY A 142 9.65 6.61 5.24
C GLY A 142 9.29 5.14 5.44
N ASN A 143 8.55 4.88 6.53
CA ASN A 143 7.93 3.58 6.79
C ASN A 143 8.95 2.43 6.90
N TRP A 144 8.69 1.32 6.21
CA TRP A 144 9.49 0.11 6.26
C TRP A 144 10.72 0.15 5.33
N GLY A 145 10.86 1.20 4.51
CA GLY A 145 12.03 1.40 3.64
C GLY A 145 13.36 1.44 4.41
N PRO A 146 13.48 2.31 5.43
CA PRO A 146 14.64 2.34 6.32
C PRO A 146 14.94 1.00 7.01
N GLU A 147 13.91 0.22 7.39
CA GLU A 147 14.11 -1.09 8.02
C GLU A 147 14.76 -2.10 7.05
N LEU A 148 14.41 -2.06 5.76
CA LEU A 148 15.07 -2.90 4.75
C LEU A 148 16.54 -2.56 4.61
N VAL A 149 16.87 -1.26 4.58
CA VAL A 149 18.26 -0.81 4.46
C VAL A 149 19.06 -1.14 5.72
N ALA A 150 18.47 -1.05 6.91
CA ALA A 150 19.13 -1.41 8.16
C ALA A 150 19.45 -2.92 8.26
N ARG A 151 18.65 -3.77 7.59
CA ARG A 151 18.82 -5.22 7.51
C ARG A 151 19.74 -5.68 6.36
N ALA A 152 20.07 -4.77 5.45
CA ALA A 152 20.99 -5.00 4.32
C ALA A 152 22.47 -4.80 4.70
#